data_AF-A0A497BB59-F1
#
_entry.id   AF-A0A497BB59-F1
#
_cell.length_a   1.000
_cell.length_b   1.000
_cell.length_c   1.000
_cell.angle_alpha   90.00
_cell.angle_beta   90.00
_cell.angle_gamma   90.00
#
_symmetry.space_group_name_H-M   'P 1'
#
loop_
_entity.id
_entity.type
_entity.pdbx_description
1 polymer ?
#
loop_
_entity_poly.entity_id
_entity_poly.type
_entity_poly.pdbx_seq_one_letter_code
_entity_poly.pdbx_strand_id
1 'polypeptide(L)' 'LGAEQPPKPGWCLFAVEDTAAAEACQSATGDHYRVVQYEGQMHGMDLINPDVEPNALLLLLEFIALSMGL' A
#
# COMPACT_ATOMS: atom_id res chain seq x y z
N LEU A 1 1.04 11.45 7.29
CA LEU A 1 -0.08 11.45 6.32
C LEU A 1 -1.38 11.61 7.11
N GLY A 2 -2.44 12.17 6.52
CA GLY A 2 -3.73 12.38 7.22
C GLY A 2 -3.83 13.66 8.08
N ALA A 3 -3.10 14.72 7.73
CA ALA A 3 -3.22 16.03 8.41
C ALA A 3 -4.34 16.93 7.82
N GLU A 4 -5.00 16.48 6.75
CA GLU A 4 -6.14 17.16 6.13
C GLU A 4 -7.46 16.81 6.83
N GLN A 5 -8.50 17.61 6.62
CA GLN A 5 -9.83 17.43 7.22
C GLN A 5 -10.89 17.24 6.12
N PRO A 6 -11.51 16.06 5.98
CA PRO A 6 -11.22 14.82 6.70
C PRO A 6 -9.87 14.20 6.27
N PRO A 7 -9.21 13.41 7.12
CA PRO A 7 -7.96 12.76 6.77
C PRO A 7 -8.17 11.77 5.61
N LYS A 8 -7.32 11.81 4.59
CA LYS A 8 -7.38 10.83 3.49
C LYS A 8 -6.59 9.57 3.86
N PRO A 9 -7.08 8.38 3.47
CA PRO A 9 -6.32 7.15 3.61
C PRO A 9 -5.06 7.17 2.74
N GLY A 10 -4.00 6.53 3.21
CA GLY A 10 -2.77 6.34 2.44
C GLY A 10 -2.27 4.90 2.60
N TRP A 11 -2.11 4.17 1.52
CA TRP A 11 -1.69 2.77 1.56
C TRP A 11 -0.37 2.61 0.82
N CYS A 12 0.56 1.85 1.39
CA CYS A 12 1.87 1.59 0.82
C CYS A 12 2.07 0.10 0.68
N LEU A 13 2.18 -0.36 -0.57
CA LEU A 13 2.37 -1.74 -0.96
C LEU A 13 3.81 -1.85 -1.48
N PHE A 14 4.64 -2.70 -0.86
CA PHE A 14 6.04 -2.85 -1.25
C PHE A 14 6.56 -4.26 -1.02
N ALA A 15 7.57 -4.67 -1.79
CA ALA A 15 8.31 -5.90 -1.51
C ALA A 15 9.51 -5.63 -0.60
N VAL A 16 9.76 -6.51 0.37
CA VAL A 16 10.75 -6.30 1.45
C VAL A 16 12.17 -6.08 0.94
N GLU A 17 12.52 -6.64 -0.21
CA GLU A 17 13.84 -6.47 -0.79
C GLU A 17 13.94 -5.30 -1.79
N ASP A 18 12.82 -4.63 -2.12
CA ASP A 18 12.81 -3.30 -2.75
C ASP A 18 13.13 -2.24 -1.68
N THR A 19 14.42 -2.13 -1.35
CA THR A 19 14.89 -1.41 -0.16
C THR A 19 14.49 0.06 -0.12
N ALA A 20 14.44 0.72 -1.29
CA ALA A 20 14.01 2.12 -1.38
C ALA A 20 12.52 2.27 -1.05
N ALA A 21 11.66 1.40 -1.59
CA ALA A 21 10.25 1.39 -1.26
C ALA A 21 10.00 0.96 0.19
N ALA A 22 10.73 -0.04 0.68
CA ALA A 22 10.64 -0.51 2.05
C ALA A 22 10.96 0.60 3.06
N GLU A 23 12.06 1.33 2.87
CA GLU A 23 12.43 2.47 3.71
C GLU A 23 11.37 3.58 3.67
N ALA A 24 10.90 3.94 2.46
CA ALA A 24 9.88 4.96 2.29
C ALA A 24 8.54 4.58 2.97
N CYS A 25 8.06 3.35 2.76
CA CYS A 25 6.82 2.88 3.34
C CYS A 25 6.90 2.72 4.87
N GLN A 26 8.05 2.32 5.42
CA GLN A 26 8.21 2.13 6.87
C GLN A 26 8.44 3.45 7.62
N SER A 27 8.98 4.47 6.95
CA SER A 27 9.20 5.79 7.56
C SER A 27 7.93 6.65 7.66
N ALA A 28 6.91 6.36 6.85
CA ALA A 28 5.64 7.08 6.86
C ALA A 28 4.72 6.60 7.99
N THR A 29 3.99 7.55 8.59
CA THR A 29 3.02 7.27 9.66
C THR A 29 1.76 8.14 9.51
N GLY A 30 0.65 7.71 10.13
CA GLY A 30 -0.61 8.45 10.21
C GLY A 30 -1.79 7.54 10.57
N ASP A 31 -2.84 8.11 11.16
CA ASP A 31 -4.01 7.36 11.68
C ASP A 31 -4.77 6.55 10.60
N HIS A 32 -4.64 6.95 9.33
CA HIS A 32 -5.24 6.29 8.18
C HIS A 32 -4.20 5.73 7.20
N TYR A 33 -2.99 5.46 7.70
CA TYR A 33 -1.91 4.87 6.92
C TYR A 33 -1.88 3.35 7.09
N ARG A 34 -1.86 2.61 5.98
CA ARG A 34 -1.75 1.15 5.96
C ARG A 34 -0.49 0.74 5.21
N VAL A 35 0.24 -0.22 5.77
CA VAL A 35 1.38 -0.85 5.13
C VAL A 35 1.03 -2.29 4.77
N VAL A 36 1.36 -2.69 3.54
CA VAL A 36 1.23 -4.05 3.04
C VAL A 36 2.59 -4.48 2.48
N GLN A 37 3.13 -5.57 3.04
CA GLN A 37 4.46 -6.07 2.72
C GLN A 37 4.33 -7.36 1.90
N TYR A 38 5.18 -7.48 0.90
CA TYR A 38 5.33 -8.68 0.07
C TYR A 38 6.75 -9.22 0.24
N GLU A 39 6.92 -10.53 0.25
CA GLU A 39 8.26 -11.14 0.30
C GLU A 39 8.99 -10.99 -1.05
N GLY A 40 10.32 -10.96 -1.03
CA GLY A 40 11.16 -10.95 -2.22
C GLY A 40 11.33 -9.57 -2.89
N GLN A 41 11.52 -9.58 -4.21
CA GLN A 41 12.00 -8.46 -5.04
C GLN A 41 10.95 -7.91 -6.01
N MET A 42 9.66 -8.21 -5.79
CA MET A 42 8.60 -7.81 -6.71
C MET A 42 8.47 -6.28 -6.75
N HIS A 43 8.80 -5.67 -7.89
CA HIS A 43 8.87 -4.23 -8.03
C HIS A 43 7.80 -3.72 -9.01
N GLY A 44 7.11 -2.64 -8.66
CA GLY A 44 6.14 -1.98 -9.53
C GLY A 44 4.99 -2.92 -9.95
N MET A 45 4.87 -3.18 -11.26
CA MET A 45 3.76 -3.97 -11.80
C MET A 45 3.87 -5.47 -11.49
N ASP A 46 4.99 -5.97 -10.98
CA ASP A 46 5.09 -7.38 -10.56
C ASP A 46 4.11 -7.69 -9.41
N LEU A 47 3.79 -6.69 -8.59
CA LEU A 47 2.86 -6.82 -7.48
C LEU A 47 1.41 -7.09 -7.91
N ILE A 48 1.03 -6.77 -9.15
CA ILE A 48 -0.34 -7.08 -9.64
C ILE A 48 -0.47 -8.52 -10.18
N ASN A 49 0.56 -9.33 -10.07
CA ASN A 49 0.49 -10.76 -10.39
C ASN A 49 -0.59 -11.44 -9.52
N PRO A 50 -1.58 -12.14 -10.11
CA PRO A 50 -2.66 -12.76 -9.36
C PRO A 50 -2.21 -13.91 -8.42
N ASP A 51 -1.03 -14.49 -8.64
CA ASP A 51 -0.48 -15.55 -7.79
C ASP A 51 0.27 -15.01 -6.56
N VAL A 52 0.37 -13.68 -6.44
CA VAL A 52 1.04 -12.98 -5.34
C VAL A 52 0.01 -12.56 -4.31
N GLU A 53 0.24 -12.97 -3.07
CA GLU A 53 -0.63 -12.63 -1.94
C GLU A 53 0.05 -11.65 -0.98
N PRO A 54 -0.70 -10.66 -0.44
CA PRO A 54 -2.13 -10.41 -0.68
C PRO A 54 -2.39 -9.84 -2.09
N ASN A 55 -3.47 -10.23 -2.76
CA ASN A 55 -3.75 -9.73 -4.11
C ASN A 55 -3.81 -8.18 -4.18
N ALA A 56 -2.82 -7.57 -4.84
CA ALA A 56 -2.68 -6.11 -4.88
C ALA A 56 -3.85 -5.40 -5.58
N LEU A 57 -4.48 -6.03 -6.57
CA LEU A 57 -5.62 -5.44 -7.27
C LEU A 57 -6.86 -5.38 -6.37
N LEU A 58 -7.10 -6.40 -5.55
CA LEU A 58 -8.18 -6.38 -4.56
C LEU A 58 -7.93 -5.27 -3.50
N LEU A 59 -6.69 -5.10 -3.06
CA LEU A 59 -6.33 -4.03 -2.13
C LEU A 59 -6.53 -2.63 -2.74
N LEU A 60 -6.21 -2.45 -4.03
CA LEU A 60 -6.48 -1.19 -4.72
C LEU A 60 -7.97 -0.90 -4.82
N LEU A 61 -8.80 -1.91 -5.09
CA LEU A 61 -10.26 -1.75 -5.11
C LEU A 61 -10.79 -1.39 -3.71
N GLU A 62 -10.28 -2.01 -2.65
CA GLU A 62 -10.62 -1.68 -1.26
C GLU A 62 -10.24 -0.23 -0.93
N PHE A 63 -9.04 0.21 -1.33
CA PHE A 63 -8.58 1.58 -1.14
C PHE A 63 -9.45 2.60 -1.88
N ILE A 64 -9.86 2.31 -3.12
CA ILE A 64 -10.73 3.19 -3.91
C ILE A 64 -12.10 3.30 -3.25
N ALA A 65 -12.71 2.18 -2.83
CA ALA A 65 -13.99 2.18 -2.12
C ALA A 65 -13.91 3.02 -0.84
N LEU A 66 -12.87 2.80 -0.02
CA LEU A 66 -12.61 3.58 1.20
C LEU A 66 -12.46 5.07 0.91
N SER A 67 -11.71 5.43 -0.14
CA SER A 67 -11.44 6.82 -0.51
C SER A 67 -12.68 7.54 -1.05
N MET A 68 -13.65 6.79 -1.59
CA MET A 68 -14.92 7.30 -2.10
C MET A 68 -16.06 7.25 -1.07
N GLY A 69 -15.84 6.63 0.10
CA GLY A 69 -16.88 6.42 1.11
C GLY A 69 -17.98 5.45 0.66
N LEU A 70 -17.61 4.45 -0.13
CA LEU A 70 -18.50 3.38 -0.62
C LEU A 70 -18.57 2.19 0.33
#